data_AF-A0A316NBX1-F1
#
_entry.id   AF-A0A316NBX1-F1
#
_cell.length_a   1.000
_cell.length_b   1.000
_cell.length_c   1.000
_cell.angle_alpha   90.00
_cell.angle_beta   90.00
_cell.angle_gamma   90.00
#
_symmetry.space_group_name_H-M   'P 1'
#
loop_
_entity.id
_entity.type
_entity.pdbx_description
1 polymer ?
#
loop_
_entity_poly.entity_id
_entity_poly.type
_entity_poly.pdbx_seq_one_letter_code
_entity_poly.pdbx_strand_id
1 'polypeptide(L)'
;MKTKKYISLLAFVAVLAGIGIWVVAAAPEQGKPKPHTEPITSEAEPEPPPMVPLSRLVEHYEEQLDPDIPQIAVTARVYGDGYAAELSLPVDGVIRTSEKSAELDANQTWFVNLMNNFWSLPKLYDEYNHELKPEMAPSHISIQFSEQPAGEITVWDYGIFDSSGEAVSTTLNDAVYQKNPVSARGELSLDLWEYEGIQSLSSQPALRGLRLQCEYNEKLVEYFILFQADYPWSGFYTADFSRLTPLEA
;
A
#
# COMPACT_ATOMS: atom_id res chain seq x y z
N MET A 1 -44.68 -2.78 -54.89
CA MET A 1 -45.18 -1.48 -54.38
C MET A 1 -45.02 -1.44 -52.87
N LYS A 2 -44.11 -0.60 -52.36
CA LYS A 2 -44.27 0.28 -51.18
C LYS A 2 -42.90 0.81 -50.75
N THR A 3 -42.64 2.02 -51.23
CA THR A 3 -41.74 3.05 -50.71
C THR A 3 -41.82 3.16 -49.19
N LYS A 4 -40.67 3.32 -48.50
CA LYS A 4 -40.49 4.30 -47.41
C LYS A 4 -39.06 4.28 -46.82
N LYS A 5 -38.54 5.49 -46.60
CA LYS A 5 -37.45 5.93 -45.69
C LYS A 5 -36.02 6.00 -46.26
N TYR A 6 -35.76 7.02 -47.08
CA TYR A 6 -34.43 7.63 -47.26
C TYR A 6 -34.58 9.14 -47.50
N ILE A 7 -35.10 9.90 -46.54
CA ILE A 7 -35.01 11.38 -46.55
C ILE A 7 -35.02 11.86 -45.10
N SER A 8 -33.85 11.90 -44.45
CA SER A 8 -33.64 12.74 -43.26
C SER A 8 -32.14 12.97 -42.98
N LEU A 9 -31.32 13.00 -44.05
CA LEU A 9 -29.89 13.27 -43.97
C LEU A 9 -29.53 14.37 -44.98
N LEU A 10 -30.23 15.52 -44.91
CA LEU A 10 -29.95 16.66 -45.82
C LEU A 10 -30.48 18.00 -45.30
N ALA A 11 -30.58 18.17 -43.98
CA ALA A 11 -31.12 19.39 -43.36
C ALA A 11 -30.23 19.99 -42.27
N PHE A 12 -28.91 19.74 -42.26
CA PHE A 12 -28.03 20.33 -41.24
C PHE A 12 -26.72 20.96 -41.74
N VAL A 13 -26.53 21.10 -43.06
CA VAL A 13 -25.26 21.61 -43.64
C VAL A 13 -25.41 22.97 -44.34
N ALA A 14 -26.53 23.68 -44.20
CA ALA A 14 -26.80 24.89 -45.00
C ALA A 14 -27.15 26.15 -44.18
N VAL A 15 -26.49 26.42 -43.05
CA VAL A 15 -26.63 27.71 -42.33
C VAL A 15 -25.27 28.27 -41.84
N LEU A 16 -24.22 28.19 -42.66
CA LEU A 16 -22.95 28.89 -42.40
C LEU A 16 -22.41 29.59 -43.65
N ALA A 17 -23.25 30.43 -44.27
CA ALA A 17 -22.79 31.38 -45.26
C ALA A 17 -23.61 32.67 -45.23
N GLY A 18 -23.07 33.69 -44.58
CA GLY A 18 -23.05 35.04 -45.16
C GLY A 18 -23.96 36.13 -44.56
N ILE A 19 -23.32 37.29 -44.39
CA ILE A 19 -23.86 38.66 -44.22
C ILE A 19 -24.21 39.02 -42.76
N GLY A 20 -23.67 40.05 -42.09
CA GLY A 20 -22.87 41.20 -42.51
C GLY A 20 -23.42 42.50 -41.89
N ILE A 21 -22.73 43.01 -40.85
CA ILE A 21 -22.44 44.44 -40.54
C ILE A 21 -23.53 45.36 -39.91
N TRP A 22 -23.21 45.75 -38.65
CA TRP A 22 -23.33 47.05 -37.92
C TRP A 22 -24.68 47.69 -37.56
N VAL A 23 -24.91 47.84 -36.25
CA VAL A 23 -25.26 49.14 -35.61
C VAL A 23 -24.49 49.26 -34.29
N VAL A 24 -23.71 50.32 -34.16
CA VAL A 24 -23.09 50.79 -32.91
C VAL A 24 -24.17 51.50 -32.09
N ALA A 25 -24.46 51.00 -30.90
CA ALA A 25 -25.15 51.77 -29.86
C ALA A 25 -24.33 51.67 -28.57
N ALA A 26 -23.72 52.78 -28.20
CA ALA A 26 -23.00 52.94 -26.95
C ALA A 26 -23.97 52.83 -25.77
N ALA A 27 -23.68 51.92 -24.84
CA ALA A 27 -24.33 51.79 -23.54
C ALA A 27 -23.25 51.54 -22.47
N PRO A 28 -23.43 52.01 -21.23
CA PRO A 28 -22.35 52.45 -20.35
C PRO A 28 -21.56 51.29 -19.75
N GLU A 29 -20.26 51.50 -19.51
CA GLU A 29 -19.40 50.57 -18.78
C GLU A 29 -19.96 50.30 -17.38
N GLN A 30 -20.68 49.19 -17.23
CA GLN A 30 -20.83 48.53 -15.95
C GLN A 30 -19.58 47.69 -15.73
N GLY A 31 -18.76 48.10 -14.76
CA GLY A 31 -17.54 47.39 -14.37
C GLY A 31 -17.83 45.92 -14.15
N LYS A 32 -17.11 45.05 -14.87
CA LYS A 32 -17.10 43.62 -14.62
C LYS A 32 -16.68 43.41 -13.15
N PRO A 33 -17.39 42.60 -12.35
CA PRO A 33 -16.83 42.13 -11.10
C PRO A 33 -15.59 41.33 -11.46
N LYS A 34 -14.42 41.75 -10.94
CA LYS A 34 -13.20 40.95 -10.98
C LYS A 34 -13.54 39.58 -10.39
N PRO A 35 -13.15 38.46 -11.03
CA PRO A 35 -13.07 37.22 -10.30
C PRO A 35 -12.09 37.45 -9.15
N HIS A 36 -12.57 37.35 -7.91
CA HIS A 36 -11.67 37.13 -6.79
C HIS A 36 -11.13 35.72 -6.96
N THR A 37 -10.05 35.61 -7.74
CA THR A 37 -9.11 34.50 -7.59
C THR A 37 -8.30 34.84 -6.36
N GLU A 38 -8.83 34.49 -5.18
CA GLU A 38 -7.90 34.17 -4.10
C GLU A 38 -6.99 33.08 -4.65
N PRO A 39 -5.66 33.20 -4.52
CA PRO A 39 -4.80 32.07 -4.81
C PRO A 39 -5.31 30.96 -3.90
N ILE A 40 -5.74 29.85 -4.49
CA ILE A 40 -5.79 28.59 -3.75
C ILE A 40 -4.34 28.42 -3.32
N THR A 41 -4.04 28.77 -2.08
CA THR A 41 -2.82 28.35 -1.43
C THR A 41 -2.90 26.83 -1.51
N SER A 42 -2.18 26.27 -2.48
CA SER A 42 -1.76 24.89 -2.43
C SER A 42 -1.06 24.78 -1.07
N GLU A 43 -1.76 24.29 -0.05
CA GLU A 43 -1.10 23.74 1.12
C GLU A 43 -0.12 22.74 0.54
N ALA A 44 1.15 23.12 0.53
CA ALA A 44 2.21 22.23 0.10
C ALA A 44 2.08 21.00 0.99
N GLU A 45 1.96 19.84 0.36
CA GLU A 45 1.99 18.56 1.05
C GLU A 45 3.22 18.59 1.98
N PRO A 46 3.06 18.32 3.28
CA PRO A 46 4.17 18.43 4.23
C PRO A 46 5.33 17.58 3.72
N GLU A 47 6.53 18.17 3.67
CA GLU A 47 7.70 17.42 3.21
C GLU A 47 7.86 16.16 4.08
N PRO A 48 8.08 14.98 3.47
CA PRO A 48 8.26 13.76 4.23
C PRO A 48 9.46 13.93 5.17
N PRO A 49 9.41 13.37 6.39
CA PRO A 49 10.54 13.41 7.28
C PRO A 49 11.78 12.79 6.61
N PRO A 50 13.00 13.20 7.00
CA PRO A 50 14.21 12.65 6.44
C PRO A 50 14.21 11.12 6.55
N MET A 51 14.37 10.45 5.41
CA MET A 51 14.34 8.99 5.33
C MET A 51 15.66 8.41 5.82
N VAL A 52 15.56 7.40 6.67
CA VAL A 52 16.70 6.61 7.13
C VAL A 52 16.96 5.50 6.10
N PRO A 53 18.22 5.16 5.78
CA PRO A 53 18.50 4.03 4.89
C PRO A 53 17.85 2.73 5.39
N LEU A 54 17.28 1.94 4.48
CA LEU A 54 16.58 0.69 4.80
C LEU A 54 17.45 -0.27 5.64
N SER A 55 18.75 -0.36 5.34
CA SER A 55 19.69 -1.19 6.12
C SER A 55 19.77 -0.78 7.59
N ARG A 56 19.70 0.54 7.87
CA ARG A 56 19.74 1.05 9.24
C ARG A 56 18.44 0.76 9.99
N LEU A 57 17.30 0.71 9.29
CA LEU A 57 16.05 0.24 9.88
C LEU A 57 16.10 -1.25 10.21
N VAL A 58 16.62 -2.08 9.31
CA VAL A 58 16.80 -3.52 9.58
C VAL A 58 17.63 -3.72 10.85
N GLU A 59 18.80 -3.08 10.95
CA GLU A 59 19.63 -3.13 12.17
C GLU A 59 18.85 -2.68 13.41
N HIS A 60 18.11 -1.57 13.32
CA HIS A 60 17.36 -1.03 14.45
C HIS A 60 16.29 -1.99 15.00
N TYR A 61 15.51 -2.62 14.11
CA TYR A 61 14.48 -3.56 14.55
C TYR A 61 15.07 -4.89 15.01
N GLU A 62 16.18 -5.35 14.41
CA GLU A 62 16.92 -6.53 14.91
C GLU A 62 17.47 -6.31 16.33
N GLU A 63 17.98 -5.11 16.63
CA GLU A 63 18.48 -4.74 17.96
C GLU A 63 17.37 -4.63 19.03
N GLN A 64 16.15 -4.29 18.62
CA GLN A 64 14.99 -4.12 19.52
C GLN A 64 14.17 -5.39 19.72
N LEU A 65 14.32 -6.38 18.84
CA LEU A 65 13.59 -7.62 18.93
C LEU A 65 13.89 -8.30 20.28
N ASP A 66 12.85 -8.80 20.94
CA ASP A 66 13.00 -9.54 22.20
C ASP A 66 14.00 -10.69 21.99
N PRO A 67 15.09 -10.80 22.79
CA PRO A 67 16.11 -11.82 22.59
C PRO A 67 15.60 -13.26 22.74
N ASP A 68 14.41 -13.47 23.33
CA ASP A 68 13.76 -14.77 23.40
C ASP A 68 13.00 -15.13 22.11
N ILE A 69 12.87 -14.20 21.15
CA ILE A 69 12.30 -14.44 19.82
C ILE A 69 13.41 -14.88 18.88
N PRO A 70 13.34 -16.09 18.28
CA PRO A 70 14.29 -16.50 17.26
C PRO A 70 14.33 -15.51 16.09
N GLN A 71 15.53 -15.11 15.67
CA GLN A 71 15.65 -14.15 14.58
C GLN A 71 15.19 -14.76 13.25
N ILE A 72 14.61 -13.93 12.40
CA ILE A 72 14.33 -14.26 11.00
C ILE A 72 14.94 -13.20 10.10
N ALA A 73 15.49 -13.61 8.96
CA ALA A 73 15.90 -12.68 7.91
C ALA A 73 14.83 -12.68 6.83
N VAL A 74 14.27 -11.50 6.56
CA VAL A 74 13.23 -11.32 5.54
C VAL A 74 13.80 -10.51 4.39
N THR A 75 13.70 -11.06 3.18
CA THR A 75 14.12 -10.40 1.96
C THR A 75 12.97 -10.32 0.97
N ALA A 76 12.87 -9.21 0.26
CA ALA A 76 11.97 -9.02 -0.86
C ALA A 76 12.80 -8.84 -2.13
N ARG A 77 12.54 -9.68 -3.14
CA ARG A 77 13.06 -9.48 -4.48
C ARG A 77 12.03 -8.70 -5.29
N VAL A 78 12.44 -7.53 -5.75
CA VAL A 78 11.63 -6.62 -6.57
C VAL A 78 12.19 -6.60 -8.00
N TYR A 79 11.31 -6.67 -9.00
CA TYR A 79 11.67 -6.65 -10.40
C TYR A 79 11.36 -5.28 -11.03
N GLY A 80 12.34 -4.63 -11.64
CA GLY A 80 12.16 -3.32 -12.28
C GLY A 80 13.25 -3.04 -13.33
N ASP A 81 12.87 -2.40 -14.44
CA ASP A 81 13.78 -1.94 -15.51
C ASP A 81 14.78 -3.01 -16.03
N GLY A 82 14.38 -4.28 -16.03
CA GLY A 82 15.19 -5.40 -16.50
C GLY A 82 16.19 -5.96 -15.49
N TYR A 83 16.16 -5.52 -14.23
CA TYR A 83 16.97 -6.06 -13.12
C TYR A 83 16.11 -6.46 -11.93
N ALA A 84 16.65 -7.33 -11.08
CA ALA A 84 16.07 -7.69 -9.80
C ALA A 84 16.91 -7.08 -8.68
N ALA A 85 16.27 -6.39 -7.73
CA ALA A 85 16.88 -5.91 -6.50
C ALA A 85 16.42 -6.77 -5.33
N GLU A 86 17.34 -7.16 -4.45
CA GLU A 86 17.02 -7.82 -3.19
C GLU A 86 17.11 -6.80 -2.05
N LEU A 87 16.03 -6.70 -1.28
CA LEU A 87 15.85 -5.73 -0.21
C LEU A 87 15.62 -6.48 1.10
N SER A 88 16.47 -6.28 2.10
CA SER A 88 16.21 -6.75 3.46
C SER A 88 15.10 -5.90 4.09
N LEU A 89 14.10 -6.55 4.68
CA LEU A 89 12.96 -5.89 5.32
C LEU A 89 13.14 -5.85 6.85
N PRO A 90 12.77 -4.74 7.52
CA PRO A 90 12.71 -4.72 8.96
C PRO A 90 11.59 -5.64 9.46
N VAL A 91 11.83 -6.28 10.60
CA VAL A 91 10.91 -7.24 11.22
C VAL A 91 10.71 -6.85 12.67
N ASP A 92 9.46 -6.68 13.08
CA ASP A 92 9.08 -6.62 14.49
C ASP A 92 8.48 -7.97 14.90
N GLY A 93 8.36 -8.24 16.20
CA GLY A 93 7.80 -9.48 16.67
C GLY A 93 7.45 -9.51 18.15
N VAL A 94 6.60 -10.45 18.50
CA VAL A 94 6.16 -10.68 19.87
C VAL A 94 6.03 -12.16 20.19
N ILE A 95 6.39 -12.54 21.42
CA ILE A 95 5.96 -13.80 22.01
C ILE A 95 4.52 -13.61 22.48
N ARG A 96 3.64 -14.51 22.05
CA ARG A 96 2.22 -14.44 22.39
C ARG A 96 2.02 -14.80 23.86
N THR A 97 1.83 -13.77 24.67
CA THR A 97 1.40 -13.85 26.07
C THR A 97 -0.01 -13.28 26.20
N SER A 98 -0.82 -13.80 27.13
CA SER A 98 -2.27 -13.51 27.16
C SER A 98 -2.64 -12.02 27.23
N GLU A 99 -1.86 -11.19 27.92
CA GLU A 99 -2.16 -9.76 28.09
C GLU A 99 -1.72 -8.92 26.88
N LYS A 100 -0.42 -8.97 26.53
CA LYS A 100 0.13 -8.18 25.39
C LYS A 100 -0.52 -8.55 24.07
N SER A 101 -0.81 -9.84 23.87
CA SER A 101 -1.46 -10.35 22.66
C SER A 101 -2.90 -9.86 22.54
N ALA A 102 -3.64 -9.87 23.66
CA ALA A 102 -5.03 -9.44 23.67
C ALA A 102 -5.17 -7.95 23.36
N GLU A 103 -4.23 -7.11 23.82
CA GLU A 103 -4.23 -5.68 23.50
C GLU A 103 -3.94 -5.42 22.01
N LEU A 104 -2.92 -6.09 21.45
CA LEU A 104 -2.60 -5.98 20.02
C LEU A 104 -3.77 -6.43 19.15
N ASP A 105 -4.42 -7.55 19.51
CA ASP A 105 -5.56 -8.08 18.77
C ASP A 105 -6.80 -7.18 18.90
N ALA A 106 -7.09 -6.67 20.10
CA ALA A 106 -8.24 -5.80 20.34
C ALA A 106 -8.14 -4.48 19.57
N ASN A 107 -6.91 -3.97 19.37
CA ASN A 107 -6.67 -2.71 18.70
C ASN A 107 -6.18 -2.87 17.25
N GLN A 108 -5.90 -4.09 16.79
CA GLN A 108 -5.32 -4.42 15.48
C GLN A 108 -4.03 -3.62 15.18
N THR A 109 -3.20 -3.38 16.19
CA THR A 109 -2.03 -2.47 16.12
C THR A 109 -0.70 -3.18 15.89
N TRP A 110 -0.71 -4.39 15.34
CA TRP A 110 0.50 -5.23 15.16
C TRP A 110 1.65 -4.53 14.42
N PHE A 111 1.34 -3.61 13.49
CA PHE A 111 2.34 -2.95 12.63
C PHE A 111 2.72 -1.53 13.08
N VAL A 112 2.16 -1.02 14.18
CA VAL A 112 2.32 0.39 14.58
C VAL A 112 3.78 0.77 14.81
N ASN A 113 4.60 -0.13 15.37
CA ASN A 113 6.02 0.12 15.55
C ASN A 113 6.76 0.28 14.22
N LEU A 114 6.47 -0.55 13.21
CA LEU A 114 7.06 -0.46 11.87
C LEU A 114 6.59 0.79 11.12
N MET A 115 5.36 1.23 11.38
CA MET A 115 4.82 2.45 10.79
C MET A 115 5.59 3.71 11.15
N ASN A 116 6.28 3.75 12.29
CA ASN A 116 7.12 4.88 12.64
C ASN A 116 8.10 5.28 11.52
N ASN A 117 8.51 4.32 10.69
CA ASN A 117 9.50 4.51 9.63
C ASN A 117 8.93 4.28 8.23
N PHE A 118 7.60 4.38 8.02
CA PHE A 118 6.97 3.89 6.79
C PHE A 118 7.51 4.53 5.50
N TRP A 119 7.91 5.82 5.52
CA TRP A 119 8.49 6.50 4.35
C TRP A 119 9.76 5.83 3.82
N SER A 120 10.48 5.14 4.70
CA SER A 120 11.74 4.47 4.38
C SER A 120 11.54 2.98 4.02
N LEU A 121 10.31 2.45 4.18
CA LEU A 121 9.98 1.09 3.78
C LEU A 121 9.90 0.98 2.26
N PRO A 122 10.28 -0.17 1.67
CA PRO A 122 10.24 -0.32 0.22
C PRO A 122 8.82 -0.45 -0.31
N LYS A 123 8.65 -0.07 -1.57
CA LYS A 123 7.46 -0.39 -2.37
C LYS A 123 7.58 -1.79 -2.94
N LEU A 124 6.57 -2.63 -2.67
CA LEU A 124 6.48 -3.98 -3.22
C LEU A 124 5.26 -4.10 -4.12
N TYR A 125 5.30 -5.07 -5.04
CA TYR A 125 4.28 -5.31 -6.05
C TYR A 125 3.63 -6.66 -5.84
N ASP A 126 2.33 -6.74 -6.07
CA ASP A 126 1.59 -7.99 -6.01
C ASP A 126 1.07 -8.43 -7.38
N GLU A 127 0.26 -9.47 -7.42
CA GLU A 127 -0.37 -9.96 -8.66
C GLU A 127 -1.26 -8.91 -9.32
N TYR A 128 -1.96 -8.06 -8.55
CA TYR A 128 -2.79 -7.00 -9.13
C TYR A 128 -1.94 -5.94 -9.86
N ASN A 129 -0.77 -5.60 -9.30
CA ASN A 129 0.20 -4.77 -10.01
C ASN A 129 0.63 -5.39 -11.34
N HIS A 130 0.89 -6.70 -11.35
CA HIS A 130 1.27 -7.44 -12.55
C HIS A 130 0.15 -7.45 -13.61
N GLU A 131 -1.11 -7.58 -13.20
CA GLU A 131 -2.25 -7.50 -14.11
C GLU A 131 -2.35 -6.13 -14.80
N LEU A 132 -2.07 -5.05 -14.06
CA LEU A 132 -2.08 -3.69 -14.60
C LEU A 132 -0.84 -3.38 -15.46
N LYS A 133 0.31 -3.93 -15.07
CA LYS A 133 1.63 -3.69 -15.66
C LYS A 133 2.40 -5.00 -15.73
N PRO A 134 2.26 -5.78 -16.82
CA PRO A 134 2.87 -7.12 -16.94
C PRO A 134 4.40 -7.15 -16.78
N GLU A 135 5.08 -6.01 -16.96
CA GLU A 135 6.50 -5.85 -16.69
C GLU A 135 6.87 -5.83 -15.20
N MET A 136 5.91 -5.56 -14.31
CA MET A 136 6.07 -5.62 -12.86
C MET A 136 5.71 -7.03 -12.39
N ALA A 137 6.70 -7.89 -12.26
CA ALA A 137 6.47 -9.19 -11.64
C ALA A 137 6.16 -9.02 -10.13
N PRO A 138 5.28 -9.87 -9.55
CA PRO A 138 5.05 -9.86 -8.12
C PRO A 138 6.36 -9.99 -7.35
N SER A 139 6.49 -9.22 -6.27
CA SER A 139 7.66 -9.29 -5.40
C SER A 139 7.72 -10.65 -4.73
N HIS A 140 8.90 -11.26 -4.73
CA HIS A 140 9.13 -12.55 -4.07
C HIS A 140 9.67 -12.32 -2.67
N ILE A 141 8.97 -12.79 -1.65
CA ILE A 141 9.38 -12.74 -0.25
C ILE A 141 10.05 -14.07 0.12
N SER A 142 11.25 -13.98 0.68
CA SER A 142 11.94 -15.12 1.32
C SER A 142 12.19 -14.81 2.79
N ILE A 143 11.84 -15.77 3.65
CA ILE A 143 11.97 -15.73 5.09
C ILE A 143 12.89 -16.88 5.51
N GLN A 144 14.10 -16.53 5.93
CA GLN A 144 15.07 -17.47 6.46
C GLN A 144 14.98 -17.48 7.99
N PHE A 145 14.66 -18.64 8.56
CA PHE A 145 14.60 -18.82 10.00
C PHE A 145 15.98 -19.17 10.56
N SER A 146 16.38 -18.53 11.67
CA SER A 146 17.60 -18.89 12.41
C SER A 146 17.46 -20.21 13.17
N GLU A 147 16.24 -20.51 13.62
CA GLU A 147 15.84 -21.76 14.24
C GLU A 147 14.65 -22.33 13.48
N GLN A 148 14.55 -23.65 13.34
CA GLN A 148 13.43 -24.26 12.62
C GLN A 148 12.14 -24.15 13.47
N PRO A 149 11.08 -23.48 12.97
CA PRO A 149 9.80 -23.47 13.67
C PRO A 149 9.19 -24.88 13.71
N ALA A 150 8.50 -25.16 14.80
CA ALA A 150 7.68 -26.34 14.96
C ALA A 150 6.32 -26.15 14.28
N GLY A 151 5.80 -27.23 13.69
CA GLY A 151 4.44 -27.25 13.17
C GLY A 151 4.21 -26.39 11.91
N GLU A 152 2.99 -25.88 11.80
CA GLU A 152 2.55 -25.09 10.65
C GLU A 152 2.89 -23.62 10.86
N ILE A 153 3.32 -22.97 9.78
CA ILE A 153 3.45 -21.51 9.73
C ILE A 153 2.19 -20.94 9.10
N THR A 154 1.65 -19.93 9.76
CA THR A 154 0.49 -19.20 9.26
C THR A 154 0.88 -17.78 8.86
N VAL A 155 0.40 -17.33 7.70
CA VAL A 155 0.59 -15.97 7.20
C VAL A 155 -0.77 -15.32 6.95
N TRP A 156 -0.97 -14.15 7.54
CA TRP A 156 -2.09 -13.26 7.22
C TRP A 156 -1.57 -11.99 6.58
N ASP A 157 -2.39 -11.42 5.71
CA ASP A 157 -2.11 -10.20 4.98
C ASP A 157 -3.19 -9.15 5.26
N TYR A 158 -2.74 -7.98 5.67
CA TYR A 158 -3.57 -6.88 6.12
C TYR A 158 -3.28 -5.62 5.31
N GLY A 159 -4.33 -4.84 5.07
CA GLY A 159 -4.22 -3.50 4.50
C GLY A 159 -4.23 -2.45 5.59
N ILE A 160 -3.41 -1.42 5.43
CA ILE A 160 -3.39 -0.25 6.31
C ILE A 160 -3.77 0.96 5.46
N PHE A 161 -4.87 1.61 5.83
CA PHE A 161 -5.53 2.64 5.01
C PHE A 161 -5.28 4.06 5.48
N ASP A 162 -4.93 4.25 6.76
CA ASP A 162 -4.70 5.56 7.34
C ASP A 162 -3.48 5.59 8.26
N SER A 163 -3.17 6.78 8.79
CA SER A 163 -2.04 6.97 9.68
C SER A 163 -2.23 6.33 11.06
N SER A 164 -3.40 5.74 11.38
CA SER A 164 -3.69 5.06 12.65
C SER A 164 -2.95 3.72 12.79
N GLY A 165 -2.56 3.12 11.68
CA GLY A 165 -1.89 1.83 11.65
C GLY A 165 -2.74 0.65 12.09
N GLU A 166 -4.06 0.86 12.19
CA GLU A 166 -5.00 -0.23 12.35
C GLU A 166 -4.94 -1.13 11.11
N ALA A 167 -4.63 -2.39 11.35
CA ALA A 167 -4.62 -3.41 10.32
C ALA A 167 -6.06 -3.82 10.00
N VAL A 168 -6.43 -3.76 8.72
CA VAL A 168 -7.75 -4.16 8.25
C VAL A 168 -7.61 -5.37 7.33
N SER A 169 -8.33 -6.45 7.66
CA SER A 169 -8.54 -7.55 6.72
C SER A 169 -9.81 -7.29 5.92
N THR A 170 -9.76 -7.50 4.62
CA THR A 170 -10.95 -7.48 3.74
C THR A 170 -11.81 -8.73 3.89
N THR A 171 -11.35 -9.71 4.68
CA THR A 171 -12.12 -10.93 4.93
C THR A 171 -12.99 -10.85 6.17
N LEU A 172 -14.26 -11.23 5.98
CA LEU A 172 -15.16 -11.71 7.04
C LEU A 172 -14.77 -13.13 7.54
N ASN A 173 -13.74 -13.74 6.96
CA ASN A 173 -13.17 -15.04 7.30
C ASN A 173 -11.70 -15.06 6.86
N ASP A 174 -10.77 -14.97 7.82
CA ASP A 174 -9.32 -15.01 7.62
C ASP A 174 -8.90 -15.77 6.35
N ALA A 175 -8.47 -15.07 5.31
CA ALA A 175 -7.72 -15.69 4.24
C ALA A 175 -6.33 -16.03 4.78
N VAL A 176 -6.32 -17.11 5.54
CA VAL A 176 -5.11 -17.75 6.04
C VAL A 176 -4.39 -18.30 4.83
N TYR A 177 -3.27 -17.70 4.43
CA TYR A 177 -2.41 -18.31 3.43
C TYR A 177 -1.67 -19.49 4.09
N GLN A 178 -2.36 -20.63 4.22
CA GLN A 178 -1.81 -21.90 4.69
C GLN A 178 -1.19 -22.66 3.53
N LYS A 179 -0.12 -22.13 2.93
CA LYS A 179 0.63 -22.94 1.97
C LYS A 179 2.01 -22.39 1.71
N ASN A 180 2.97 -22.88 2.50
CA ASN A 180 4.14 -23.55 1.95
C ASN A 180 4.80 -24.34 3.09
N PRO A 181 5.09 -25.65 2.92
CA PRO A 181 5.94 -26.34 3.88
C PRO A 181 7.29 -25.62 3.89
N VAL A 182 7.75 -25.22 5.08
CA VAL A 182 9.10 -24.70 5.26
C VAL A 182 10.06 -25.70 4.61
N SER A 183 10.96 -25.21 3.76
CA SER A 183 11.94 -26.08 3.13
C SER A 183 12.74 -26.81 4.22
N ALA A 184 13.36 -27.94 3.89
CA ALA A 184 14.26 -28.63 4.83
C ALA A 184 15.47 -27.76 5.28
N ARG A 185 15.63 -26.55 4.73
CA ARG A 185 16.68 -25.58 5.07
C ARG A 185 16.17 -24.43 5.95
N GLY A 186 14.94 -24.48 6.44
CA GLY A 186 14.39 -23.41 7.28
C GLY A 186 14.07 -22.15 6.48
N GLU A 187 13.59 -22.30 5.24
CA GLU A 187 13.19 -21.18 4.39
C GLU A 187 11.70 -21.30 4.02
N LEU A 188 10.96 -20.20 4.20
CA LEU A 188 9.62 -20.00 3.65
C LEU A 188 9.72 -18.96 2.53
N SER A 189 9.24 -19.30 1.34
CA SER A 189 9.24 -18.41 0.18
C SER A 189 7.83 -18.27 -0.38
N LEU A 190 7.44 -17.07 -0.80
CA LEU A 190 6.12 -16.78 -1.37
C LEU A 190 6.22 -15.61 -2.36
N ASP A 191 5.40 -15.65 -3.40
CA ASP A 191 5.15 -14.45 -4.22
C ASP A 191 4.01 -13.67 -3.56
N LEU A 192 4.10 -12.33 -3.56
CA LEU A 192 3.01 -11.49 -3.06
C LEU A 192 1.76 -11.67 -3.93
N TRP A 193 0.72 -12.27 -3.35
CA TRP A 193 -0.57 -12.45 -3.99
C TRP A 193 -1.39 -11.16 -4.02
N GLU A 194 -2.34 -11.09 -4.95
CA GLU A 194 -3.31 -9.99 -5.03
C GLU A 194 -3.95 -9.76 -3.64
N TYR A 195 -3.88 -8.53 -3.13
CA TYR A 195 -4.56 -8.20 -1.88
C TYR A 195 -6.07 -8.49 -2.01
N GLU A 196 -6.61 -9.31 -1.12
CA GLU A 196 -7.97 -9.80 -1.28
C GLU A 196 -8.98 -8.65 -1.32
N GLY A 197 -9.90 -8.71 -2.27
CA GLY A 197 -10.94 -7.71 -2.42
C GLY A 197 -10.45 -6.36 -2.96
N ILE A 198 -9.17 -6.22 -3.34
CA ILE A 198 -8.60 -4.95 -3.85
C ILE A 198 -9.44 -4.34 -4.98
N GLN A 199 -9.99 -5.15 -5.86
CA GLN A 199 -10.82 -4.72 -6.98
C GLN A 199 -12.19 -4.14 -6.55
N SER A 200 -12.65 -4.48 -5.34
CA SER A 200 -13.94 -4.03 -4.78
C SER A 200 -13.79 -2.86 -3.82
N LEU A 201 -12.57 -2.45 -3.48
CA LEU A 201 -12.32 -1.35 -2.56
C LEU A 201 -12.44 0.00 -3.24
N SER A 202 -13.08 0.96 -2.54
CA SER A 202 -13.15 2.36 -2.98
C SER A 202 -11.84 3.12 -2.76
N SER A 203 -11.03 2.66 -1.81
CA SER A 203 -9.68 3.17 -1.51
C SER A 203 -8.75 2.00 -1.33
N GLN A 204 -7.54 2.09 -1.86
CA GLN A 204 -6.55 1.02 -1.78
C GLN A 204 -5.64 1.27 -0.58
N PRO A 205 -5.18 0.22 0.12
CA PRO A 205 -4.34 0.42 1.30
C PRO A 205 -3.01 1.04 0.88
N ALA A 206 -2.52 1.99 1.67
CA ALA A 206 -1.23 2.64 1.45
C ALA A 206 -0.06 1.70 1.81
N LEU A 207 -0.26 0.86 2.84
CA LEU A 207 0.70 -0.14 3.28
C LEU A 207 0.02 -1.51 3.35
N ARG A 208 0.81 -2.56 3.15
CA ARG A 208 0.42 -3.94 3.45
C ARG A 208 1.30 -4.51 4.55
N GLY A 209 0.67 -5.23 5.46
CA GLY A 209 1.31 -5.85 6.62
C GLY A 209 1.12 -7.36 6.59
N LEU A 210 2.22 -8.11 6.61
CA LEU A 210 2.21 -9.56 6.77
C LEU A 210 2.43 -9.91 8.24
N ARG A 211 1.48 -10.65 8.81
CA ARG A 211 1.60 -11.25 10.14
C ARG A 211 1.94 -12.72 9.96
N LEU A 212 3.11 -13.12 10.42
CA LEU A 212 3.56 -14.51 10.47
C LEU A 212 3.34 -15.06 11.87
N GLN A 213 2.81 -16.27 12.01
CA GLN A 213 2.75 -16.98 13.29
C GLN A 213 3.45 -18.32 13.18
N CYS A 214 4.30 -18.60 14.16
CA CYS A 214 5.17 -19.77 14.25
C CYS A 214 5.19 -20.29 15.69
N GLU A 215 5.49 -21.57 15.89
CA GLU A 215 5.73 -22.14 17.21
C GLU A 215 7.20 -22.47 17.41
N TYR A 216 7.77 -22.08 18.55
CA TYR A 216 9.12 -22.43 18.97
C TYR A 216 9.10 -22.91 20.41
N ASN A 217 9.52 -24.15 20.67
CA ASN A 217 9.60 -24.69 22.03
C ASN A 217 8.29 -24.48 22.84
N GLU A 218 7.14 -24.80 22.25
CA GLU A 218 5.79 -24.61 22.85
C GLU A 218 5.40 -23.13 23.08
N LYS A 219 6.18 -22.16 22.60
CA LYS A 219 5.85 -20.74 22.58
C LYS A 219 5.36 -20.34 21.20
N LEU A 220 4.20 -19.69 21.16
CA LEU A 220 3.69 -19.08 19.94
C LEU A 220 4.36 -17.70 19.75
N VAL A 221 4.98 -17.50 18.60
CA VAL A 221 5.70 -16.29 18.22
C VAL A 221 5.05 -15.70 16.98
N GLU A 222 4.88 -14.38 16.97
CA GLU A 222 4.40 -13.65 15.81
C GLU A 222 5.45 -12.66 15.32
N TYR A 223 5.62 -12.61 14.00
CA TYR A 223 6.46 -11.66 13.30
C TYR A 223 5.59 -10.74 12.47
N PHE A 224 5.97 -9.47 12.40
CA PHE A 224 5.27 -8.44 11.65
C PHE A 224 6.22 -7.86 10.62
N ILE A 225 5.78 -7.82 9.37
CA ILE A 225 6.50 -7.26 8.23
C ILE A 225 5.59 -6.22 7.59
N LEU A 226 6.10 -5.03 7.32
CA LEU A 226 5.33 -3.92 6.75
C LEU A 226 6.05 -3.37 5.53
N PHE A 227 5.29 -3.04 4.47
CA PHE A 227 5.83 -2.43 3.26
C PHE A 227 4.82 -1.51 2.59
N GLN A 228 5.30 -0.64 1.71
CA GLN A 228 4.44 0.23 0.90
C GLN A 228 3.80 -0.56 -0.24
N ALA A 229 2.50 -0.36 -0.46
CA ALA A 229 1.77 -0.93 -1.58
C ALA A 229 1.68 0.09 -2.72
N ASP A 230 2.10 -0.29 -3.93
CA ASP A 230 2.12 0.62 -5.09
C ASP A 230 0.86 0.49 -5.96
N TYR A 231 -0.31 0.80 -5.40
CA TYR A 231 -1.55 0.83 -6.17
C TYR A 231 -1.81 2.21 -6.80
N PRO A 232 -2.54 2.30 -7.93
CA PRO A 232 -2.78 3.56 -8.63
C PRO A 232 -3.40 4.68 -7.78
N TRP A 233 -4.13 4.34 -6.73
CA TRP A 233 -4.77 5.27 -5.80
C TRP A 233 -4.42 4.97 -4.33
N SER A 234 -3.34 4.23 -4.08
CA SER A 234 -2.82 4.10 -2.70
C SER A 234 -2.14 5.38 -2.28
N GLY A 235 -2.17 5.67 -0.98
CA GLY A 235 -1.51 6.83 -0.40
C GLY A 235 -2.26 7.41 0.80
N PHE A 236 -1.53 8.11 1.65
CA PHE A 236 -2.07 8.74 2.85
C PHE A 236 -2.45 10.20 2.58
N TYR A 237 -3.37 10.42 1.65
CA TYR A 237 -3.80 11.76 1.27
C TYR A 237 -4.53 12.40 2.46
N THR A 238 -3.95 13.45 3.05
CA THR A 238 -4.45 14.20 4.22
C THR A 238 -4.21 13.58 5.61
N ALA A 239 -3.39 12.54 5.73
CA ALA A 239 -3.17 11.89 7.02
C ALA A 239 -2.26 12.69 7.96
N ASP A 240 -2.59 12.68 9.25
CA ASP A 240 -1.76 13.26 10.31
C ASP A 240 -0.80 12.19 10.86
N PHE A 241 0.50 12.46 10.74
CA PHE A 241 1.57 11.58 11.22
C PHE A 241 2.28 12.11 12.47
N SER A 242 1.77 13.15 13.11
CA SER A 242 2.37 13.78 14.29
C SER A 242 2.62 12.83 15.47
N ARG A 243 1.90 11.70 15.52
CA ARG A 243 2.05 10.66 16.54
C ARG A 243 3.18 9.66 16.26
N LEU A 244 3.69 9.61 15.03
CA LEU A 244 4.78 8.71 14.67
C LEU A 244 6.09 9.22 15.28
N THR A 245 6.96 8.30 15.64
CA THR A 245 8.32 8.60 16.13
C THR A 245 9.35 7.95 15.21
N PRO A 246 9.61 8.52 14.01
CA PRO A 246 10.60 7.99 13.09
C PRO A 246 12.00 7.97 13.71
N LEU A 247 12.81 7.02 13.27
CA LEU A 247 14.23 6.99 13.59
C LEU A 247 14.91 8.23 13.00
N GLU A 248 15.79 8.86 13.76
CA GLU A 248 16.56 10.02 13.28
C GLU A 248 17.60 9.57 12.23
N ALA A 249 17.73 10.37 11.17
CA ALA A 249 18.63 10.12 10.03
C ALA A 249 20.09 10.52 10.30
#